data_AF-Q1LGE8-F1
#
_entry.id   AF-Q1LGE8-F1
#
_cell.length_a   1.000
_cell.length_b   1.000
_cell.length_c   1.000
_cell.angle_alpha   90.00
_cell.angle_beta   90.00
_cell.angle_gamma   90.00
#
_symmetry.space_group_name_H-M   'P 1'
#
loop_
_entity.id
_entity.type
_entity.pdbx_description
1 polymer ?
#
loop_
_entity_poly.entity_id
_entity_poly.type
_entity_poly.pdbx_seq_one_letter_code
_entity_poly.pdbx_strand_id
1 'polypeptide(L)'
;MVCRKESADALQTQRPDVKQEIAMFQNTFAQADAVIVHDAAIAAAIDAAMLRRRDEYAGQPMAWKVFCEASHVATLCEPLRMAFINRVASERGADIALRLKTKAEAIRAAAIAELV
;
A
#
# COMPACT_ATOMS: atom_id res chain seq x y z
N MET A 1 32.03 53.44 22.90
CA MET A 1 31.08 53.37 21.75
C MET A 1 31.97 53.11 20.54
N VAL A 2 32.11 51.94 19.93
CA VAL A 2 31.21 50.82 19.62
C VAL A 2 32.11 49.57 19.49
N CYS A 3 32.00 48.59 20.37
CA CYS A 3 32.62 47.25 20.22
C CYS A 3 31.68 46.21 20.83
N ARG A 4 30.51 46.01 20.21
CA ARG A 4 29.53 44.98 20.65
C ARG A 4 28.54 44.60 19.55
N LYS A 5 28.94 44.64 18.28
CA LYS A 5 28.08 44.23 17.15
C LYS A 5 28.58 43.03 16.35
N GLU A 6 29.82 42.57 16.52
CA GLU A 6 30.34 41.43 15.73
C GLU A 6 30.05 40.05 16.33
N SER A 7 29.48 39.95 17.52
CA SER A 7 29.24 38.65 18.17
C SER A 7 27.84 38.07 17.92
N ALA A 8 26.97 38.77 17.18
CA ALA A 8 25.59 38.33 16.91
C ALA A 8 25.41 37.69 15.51
N ASP A 9 26.28 37.99 14.55
CA ASP A 9 26.14 37.47 13.16
C ASP A 9 26.79 36.09 12.93
N ALA A 10 27.53 35.56 13.91
CA ALA A 10 28.16 34.24 13.79
C ALA A 10 27.22 33.05 14.12
N LEU A 11 25.98 33.31 14.55
CA LEU A 11 25.00 32.28 14.91
C LEU A 11 23.91 32.05 13.85
N GLN A 12 23.99 32.74 12.71
CA GLN A 12 23.04 32.58 11.60
C GLN A 12 23.62 31.82 10.40
N THR A 13 24.69 31.04 10.56
CA THR A 13 25.02 30.00 9.58
C THR A 13 24.16 28.78 9.88
N GLN A 14 22.86 28.88 9.58
CA GLN A 14 22.02 27.70 9.41
C GLN A 14 22.67 26.86 8.31
N ARG A 15 23.35 25.77 8.68
CA ARG A 15 23.92 24.82 7.72
C ARG A 15 22.80 24.42 6.75
N PRO A 16 22.89 24.78 5.46
CA PRO A 16 21.84 24.46 4.49
C PRO A 16 21.60 22.95 4.41
N ASP A 17 22.64 22.17 4.74
CA ASP A 17 22.65 20.73 4.89
C ASP A 17 21.58 20.20 5.86
N VAL A 18 21.50 20.73 7.09
CA VAL A 18 20.53 20.25 8.09
C VAL A 18 19.08 20.57 7.67
N LYS A 19 18.85 21.73 7.04
CA LYS A 19 17.53 22.06 6.48
C LYS A 19 17.17 21.14 5.31
N GLN A 20 18.14 20.81 4.46
CA GLN A 20 17.95 19.87 3.36
C GLN A 20 17.70 18.45 3.87
N GLU A 21 18.44 17.98 4.88
CA GLU A 21 18.23 16.69 5.53
C GLU A 21 16.84 16.60 6.15
N ILE A 22 16.40 17.62 6.89
CA ILE A 22 15.05 17.68 7.47
C ILE A 22 13.99 17.65 6.35
N ALA A 23 14.17 18.41 5.27
CA ALA A 23 13.23 18.42 4.15
C ALA A 23 13.17 17.06 3.42
N MET A 24 14.31 16.40 3.21
CA MET A 24 14.38 15.06 2.61
C MET A 24 13.69 14.01 3.48
N PHE A 25 13.93 14.06 4.80
CA PHE A 25 13.27 13.20 5.77
C PHE A 25 11.76 13.42 5.71
N GLN A 26 11.28 14.66 5.85
CA GLN A 26 9.85 15.01 5.78
C GLN A 26 9.20 14.55 4.48
N ASN A 27 9.87 14.72 3.33
CA ASN A 27 9.36 14.25 2.04
C ASN A 27 9.21 12.72 2.00
N THR A 28 10.14 12.00 2.63
CA THR A 28 10.08 10.53 2.75
C THR A 28 8.85 10.08 3.57
N PHE A 29 8.55 10.75 4.69
CA PHE A 29 7.34 10.44 5.47
C PHE A 29 6.07 10.81 4.73
N ALA A 30 6.04 11.96 4.06
CA ALA A 30 4.88 12.37 3.26
C ALA A 30 4.59 11.36 2.15
N GLN A 31 5.64 10.85 1.49
CA GLN A 31 5.49 9.84 0.46
C GLN A 31 5.05 8.48 1.03
N ALA A 32 5.54 8.09 2.20
CA ALA A 32 5.08 6.88 2.90
C ALA A 32 3.60 6.98 3.31
N ASP A 33 3.18 8.13 3.83
CA ASP A 33 1.79 8.39 4.23
C ASP A 33 0.85 8.35 3.01
N ALA A 34 1.24 8.97 1.90
CA ALA A 34 0.48 8.91 0.65
C ALA A 34 0.32 7.47 0.15
N VAL A 35 1.35 6.63 0.27
CA VAL A 35 1.28 5.19 -0.09
C VAL A 35 0.30 4.45 0.83
N ILE A 36 0.35 4.69 2.15
CA ILE A 36 -0.56 4.05 3.12
C ILE A 36 -2.01 4.45 2.84
N VAL A 37 -2.28 5.73 2.61
CA VAL A 37 -3.63 6.24 2.30
C VAL A 37 -4.14 5.64 1.00
N HIS A 38 -3.30 5.53 -0.02
CA HIS A 38 -3.67 4.92 -1.30
C HIS A 38 -3.99 3.42 -1.15
N ASP A 39 -3.15 2.66 -0.43
CA ASP A 39 -3.40 1.24 -0.17
C ASP A 39 -4.68 1.01 0.65
N ALA A 40 -4.97 1.90 1.62
CA ALA A 40 -6.21 1.87 2.38
C ALA A 40 -7.45 2.14 1.50
N ALA A 41 -7.35 3.08 0.56
CA ALA A 41 -8.41 3.36 -0.41
C ALA A 41 -8.68 2.17 -1.33
N ILE A 42 -7.62 1.49 -1.81
CA ILE A 42 -7.73 0.26 -2.59
C ILE A 42 -8.45 -0.84 -1.78
N ALA A 43 -8.06 -1.04 -0.52
CA ALA A 43 -8.70 -2.03 0.35
C ALA A 43 -10.19 -1.74 0.53
N ALA A 44 -10.56 -0.48 0.79
CA ALA A 44 -11.95 -0.06 0.91
C ALA A 44 -12.76 -0.29 -0.37
N ALA A 45 -12.19 -0.01 -1.55
CA ALA A 45 -12.84 -0.26 -2.84
C ALA A 45 -13.06 -1.77 -3.07
N ILE A 46 -12.09 -2.62 -2.70
CA ILE A 46 -12.22 -4.07 -2.76
C ILE A 46 -13.34 -4.56 -1.84
N ASP A 47 -13.39 -4.10 -0.59
CA ASP A 47 -14.43 -4.48 0.37
C ASP A 47 -15.83 -4.07 -0.13
N ALA A 48 -15.97 -2.87 -0.69
CA ALA A 48 -17.20 -2.42 -1.31
C ALA A 48 -17.60 -3.30 -2.51
N ALA A 49 -16.64 -3.69 -3.36
CA ALA A 49 -16.89 -4.62 -4.46
C ALA A 49 -17.29 -6.03 -3.96
N MET A 50 -16.69 -6.52 -2.88
CA MET A 50 -17.05 -7.81 -2.29
C MET A 50 -18.51 -7.81 -1.80
N LEU A 51 -18.94 -6.74 -1.13
CA LEU A 51 -20.31 -6.62 -0.64
C LEU A 51 -21.32 -6.57 -1.79
N ARG A 52 -21.04 -5.80 -2.85
CA ARG A 52 -21.91 -5.71 -4.04
C ARG A 52 -22.10 -7.06 -4.73
N ARG A 53 -21.09 -7.91 -4.73
CA ARG A 53 -21.07 -9.18 -5.48
C ARG A 53 -21.51 -10.39 -4.68
N ARG A 54 -21.77 -10.25 -3.37
CA ARG A 54 -22.09 -11.37 -2.49
C ARG A 54 -23.22 -12.25 -3.04
N ASP A 55 -24.27 -11.64 -3.57
CA ASP A 55 -25.45 -12.35 -4.07
C ASP A 55 -25.17 -13.11 -5.38
N GLU A 56 -24.16 -12.71 -6.17
CA GLU A 56 -23.71 -13.43 -7.38
C GLU A 56 -23.21 -14.85 -7.05
N TYR A 57 -22.77 -15.06 -5.80
CA TYR A 57 -22.24 -16.32 -5.32
C TYR A 57 -23.27 -17.16 -4.53
N ALA A 58 -24.55 -16.77 -4.54
CA ALA A 58 -25.61 -17.56 -3.93
C ALA A 58 -25.61 -19.00 -4.46
N GLY A 59 -25.66 -19.98 -3.54
CA GLY A 59 -25.57 -21.41 -3.89
C GLY A 59 -24.16 -21.91 -4.26
N GLN A 60 -23.13 -21.05 -4.25
CA GLN A 60 -21.76 -21.39 -4.67
C GLN A 60 -20.72 -21.09 -3.57
N PRO A 61 -20.80 -21.75 -2.38
CA PRO A 61 -19.96 -21.41 -1.23
C PRO A 61 -18.45 -21.57 -1.48
N MET A 62 -18.06 -22.53 -2.34
CA MET A 62 -16.65 -22.72 -2.68
C MET A 62 -16.12 -21.61 -3.61
N ALA A 63 -16.95 -21.17 -4.56
CA ALA A 63 -16.59 -20.05 -5.43
C ALA A 63 -16.47 -18.75 -4.63
N TRP A 64 -17.38 -18.54 -3.65
CA TRP A 64 -17.29 -17.43 -2.70
C TRP A 64 -15.99 -17.48 -1.89
N LYS A 65 -15.63 -18.64 -1.33
CA LYS A 65 -14.39 -18.81 -0.56
C LYS A 65 -13.14 -18.43 -1.38
N VAL A 66 -13.05 -18.91 -2.64
CA VAL A 66 -11.92 -18.58 -3.52
C VAL A 66 -11.89 -17.08 -3.84
N PHE A 67 -13.04 -16.47 -4.04
CA PHE A 67 -13.14 -15.03 -4.27
C PHE A 67 -12.71 -14.22 -3.05
N CYS A 68 -13.13 -14.60 -1.84
CA CYS A 68 -12.69 -13.97 -0.60
C CYS A 68 -11.18 -14.07 -0.39
N GLU A 69 -10.60 -15.25 -0.66
CA GLU A 69 -9.15 -15.43 -0.55
C GLU A 69 -8.39 -14.53 -1.54
N ALA A 70 -8.82 -14.50 -2.80
CA ALA A 70 -8.21 -13.62 -3.81
C ALA A 70 -8.36 -12.13 -3.44
N SER A 71 -9.51 -11.75 -2.88
CA SER A 71 -9.77 -10.37 -2.43
C SER A 71 -8.86 -10.01 -1.25
N HIS A 72 -8.70 -10.90 -0.28
CA HIS A 72 -7.74 -10.70 0.81
C HIS A 72 -6.32 -10.48 0.28
N VAL A 73 -5.85 -11.32 -0.65
CA VAL A 73 -4.52 -11.14 -1.25
C VAL A 73 -4.40 -9.81 -2.01
N ALA A 74 -5.48 -9.33 -2.64
CA ALA A 74 -5.51 -8.06 -3.35
C ALA A 74 -5.39 -6.82 -2.43
N THR A 75 -5.83 -6.94 -1.17
CA THR A 75 -5.68 -5.89 -0.14
C THR A 75 -4.26 -5.78 0.42
N LEU A 76 -3.42 -6.81 0.26
CA LEU A 76 -2.07 -6.80 0.79
C LEU A 76 -1.13 -5.91 -0.04
N CYS A 77 -0.19 -5.25 0.64
CA CYS A 77 0.95 -4.62 -0.03
C CYS A 77 1.86 -5.68 -0.68
N GLU A 78 2.67 -5.26 -1.65
CA GLU A 78 3.41 -6.18 -2.52
C GLU A 78 4.27 -7.24 -1.78
N PRO A 79 5.07 -6.88 -0.76
CA PRO A 79 5.87 -7.87 -0.03
C PRO A 79 5.02 -8.94 0.65
N LEU A 80 3.90 -8.53 1.28
CA LEU A 80 3.00 -9.43 1.98
C LEU A 80 2.21 -10.32 1.01
N ARG A 81 1.79 -9.75 -0.12
CA ARG A 81 1.15 -10.49 -1.20
C ARG A 81 2.06 -11.59 -1.74
N MET A 82 3.32 -11.27 -2.04
CA MET A 82 4.28 -12.25 -2.54
C MET A 82 4.60 -13.33 -1.51
N ALA A 83 4.75 -12.97 -0.24
CA ALA A 83 4.93 -13.95 0.84
C ALA A 83 3.72 -14.90 0.96
N PHE A 84 2.50 -14.37 0.85
CA PHE A 84 1.28 -15.17 0.84
C PHE A 84 1.26 -16.15 -0.34
N ILE A 85 1.50 -15.68 -1.56
CA ILE A 85 1.53 -16.51 -2.77
C ILE A 85 2.60 -17.60 -2.69
N ASN A 86 3.79 -17.28 -2.19
CA ASN A 86 4.86 -18.27 -2.00
C ASN A 86 4.45 -19.36 -1.02
N ARG A 87 3.80 -19.00 0.10
CA ARG A 87 3.25 -19.99 1.03
C ARG A 87 2.20 -20.87 0.35
N VAL A 88 1.30 -20.29 -0.45
CA VAL A 88 0.31 -21.06 -1.23
C VAL A 88 1.00 -22.04 -2.17
N ALA A 89 2.06 -21.61 -2.86
CA ALA A 89 2.80 -22.45 -3.79
C ALA A 89 3.43 -23.65 -3.07
N SER A 90 3.98 -23.43 -1.87
CA SER A 90 4.58 -24.49 -1.05
C SER A 90 3.54 -25.45 -0.47
N GLU A 91 2.39 -24.97 -0.01
CA GLU A 91 1.39 -25.79 0.71
C GLU A 91 0.36 -26.46 -0.22
N ARG A 92 -0.02 -25.77 -1.31
CA ARG A 92 -1.14 -26.16 -2.18
C ARG A 92 -0.72 -26.34 -3.64
N GLY A 93 0.54 -26.04 -3.98
CA GLY A 93 1.09 -26.21 -5.32
C GLY A 93 1.07 -24.94 -6.15
N ALA A 94 2.00 -24.90 -7.13
CA ALA A 94 2.27 -23.74 -7.96
C ALA A 94 1.07 -23.30 -8.80
N ASP A 95 0.26 -24.23 -9.33
CA ASP A 95 -0.90 -23.89 -10.15
C ASP A 95 -1.99 -23.17 -9.36
N ILE A 96 -2.22 -23.58 -8.11
CA ILE A 96 -3.17 -22.92 -7.21
C ILE A 96 -2.67 -21.52 -6.87
N ALA A 97 -1.38 -21.38 -6.57
CA ALA A 97 -0.76 -20.10 -6.28
C ALA A 97 -0.84 -19.14 -7.48
N LEU A 98 -0.57 -19.62 -8.70
CA LEU A 98 -0.66 -18.82 -9.92
C LEU A 98 -2.09 -18.34 -10.16
N ARG A 99 -3.09 -19.23 -10.07
CA ARG A 99 -4.51 -18.85 -10.25
C ARG A 99 -4.96 -17.85 -9.20
N LEU A 100 -4.52 -18.00 -7.95
CA LEU A 100 -4.81 -17.05 -6.88
C LEU A 100 -4.18 -15.69 -7.15
N LYS A 101 -2.90 -15.66 -7.54
CA LYS A 101 -2.17 -14.45 -7.90
C LYS A 101 -2.87 -13.69 -9.02
N THR A 102 -3.17 -14.34 -10.13
CA THR A 102 -3.85 -13.71 -11.28
C THR A 102 -5.22 -13.14 -10.90
N LYS A 103 -6.01 -13.86 -10.08
CA LYS A 103 -7.29 -13.34 -9.59
C LYS A 103 -7.11 -12.13 -8.69
N ALA A 104 -6.16 -12.16 -7.76
CA ALA A 104 -5.89 -11.04 -6.86
C ALA A 104 -5.39 -9.80 -7.61
N GLU A 105 -4.54 -9.97 -8.61
CA GLU A 105 -4.08 -8.89 -9.49
C GLU A 105 -5.24 -8.26 -10.26
N ALA A 106 -6.14 -9.06 -10.83
CA ALA A 106 -7.31 -8.56 -11.53
C ALA A 106 -8.26 -7.78 -10.60
N ILE A 107 -8.49 -8.27 -9.38
CA ILE A 107 -9.32 -7.58 -8.38
C ILE A 107 -8.70 -6.23 -8.01
N ARG A 108 -7.38 -6.20 -7.74
CA ARG A 108 -6.69 -4.97 -7.39
C ARG A 108 -6.67 -3.97 -8.54
N ALA A 109 -6.44 -4.43 -9.77
CA ALA A 109 -6.45 -3.57 -10.96
C ALA A 109 -7.83 -2.93 -11.17
N ALA A 110 -8.92 -3.70 -10.99
CA ALA A 110 -10.28 -3.18 -11.05
C ALA A 110 -10.53 -2.13 -9.95
N ALA A 111 -10.11 -2.38 -8.71
CA ALA A 111 -10.24 -1.43 -7.61
C ALA A 111 -9.47 -0.13 -7.86
N ILE A 112 -8.23 -0.22 -8.39
CA ILE A 112 -7.45 0.97 -8.78
C ILE A 112 -8.18 1.76 -9.87
N ALA A 113 -8.77 1.08 -10.87
CA ALA A 113 -9.52 1.75 -11.93
C ALA A 113 -10.80 2.44 -11.44
N GLU A 114 -11.39 2.00 -10.32
CA GLU A 114 -12.54 2.69 -9.69
C GLU A 114 -12.14 3.96 -8.92
N LEU A 115 -10.85 4.13 -8.59
CA LEU A 115 -10.32 5.25 -7.81
C LEU A 115 -9.73 6.39 -8.67
N VAL A 116 -9.55 6.16 -9.98
CA VAL A 116 -8.97 7.11 -10.96
C VAL A 116 -10.09 7.79 -11.75
#